data_AF-A0A0L0JHF7-F1
#
_entry.id   AF-A0A0L0JHF7-F1
#
_cell.length_a   1.000
_cell.length_b   1.000
_cell.length_c   1.000
_cell.angle_alpha   90.00
_cell.angle_beta   90.00
_cell.angle_gamma   90.00
#
_symmetry.space_group_name_H-M   'P 1'
#
loop_
_entity.id
_entity.type
_entity.pdbx_description
1 polymer ?
#
loop_
_entity_poly.entity_id
_entity_poly.type
_entity_poly.pdbx_seq_one_letter_code
_entity_poly.pdbx_strand_id
1 'polypeptide(L)'
;MAADGPWLDDAAGRLVRPFTVSNGRTRPTVALDLMSQVRVTGTSPLGYLGPEHAQALDLCRAPVPVAEVAAHLKLPAAVTKVLLSDLVDCGALTTKPPEFHHNPTDRALLEAVLDGLRRQL
;
A
#
# COMPACT_ATOMS: atom_id res chain seq x y z
N MET A 1 -46.39 6.32 9.72
CA MET A 1 -45.21 7.07 9.24
C MET A 1 -44.03 6.12 9.29
N ALA A 2 -43.54 5.74 8.12
CA ALA A 2 -42.57 4.66 7.94
C ALA A 2 -41.18 5.05 8.47
N ALA A 3 -40.51 4.07 9.08
CA ALA A 3 -39.14 4.16 9.54
C ALA A 3 -38.18 4.14 8.34
N ASP A 4 -37.34 5.17 8.24
CA ASP A 4 -36.24 5.24 7.28
C ASP A 4 -35.06 4.43 7.85
N GLY A 5 -35.04 3.13 7.55
CA GLY A 5 -33.91 2.26 7.87
C GLY A 5 -32.72 2.59 6.97
N PRO A 6 -31.46 2.48 7.46
CA PRO A 6 -30.30 2.67 6.60
C PRO A 6 -30.31 1.59 5.51
N TRP A 7 -30.29 2.03 4.25
CA TRP A 7 -30.20 1.21 3.06
C TRP A 7 -28.89 0.41 3.07
N LEU A 8 -28.94 -0.79 3.64
CA LEU A 8 -27.90 -1.80 3.59
C LEU A 8 -28.09 -2.57 2.28
N ASP A 9 -27.36 -2.18 1.25
CA ASP A 9 -27.15 -3.04 0.10
C ASP A 9 -26.10 -4.09 0.50
N ASP A 10 -26.54 -5.32 0.76
CA ASP A 10 -25.68 -6.45 1.15
C ASP A 10 -24.59 -6.76 0.10
N ALA A 11 -24.74 -6.27 -1.15
CA ALA A 11 -23.73 -6.37 -2.20
C ALA A 11 -22.62 -5.30 -2.10
N ALA A 12 -22.87 -4.17 -1.41
CA ALA A 12 -21.94 -3.05 -1.31
C ALA A 12 -20.90 -3.20 -0.18
N GLY A 13 -21.06 -4.19 0.70
CA GLY A 13 -20.23 -4.33 1.89
C GLY A 13 -20.44 -3.19 2.90
N ARG A 14 -19.86 -3.32 4.10
CA ARG A 14 -19.97 -2.28 5.14
C ARG A 14 -19.39 -0.96 4.62
N LEU A 15 -20.23 0.06 4.45
CA LEU A 15 -19.83 1.42 4.09
C LEU A 15 -18.99 2.04 5.23
N VAL A 16 -17.67 1.87 5.16
CA VAL A 16 -16.73 2.60 6.01
C VAL A 16 -16.49 3.96 5.38
N ARG A 17 -16.64 5.03 6.17
CA ARG A 17 -16.28 6.38 5.70
C ARG A 17 -14.79 6.37 5.28
N PRO A 18 -14.46 6.89 4.09
CA PRO A 18 -13.07 7.07 3.72
C PRO A 18 -12.30 7.76 4.86
N PHE A 19 -11.09 7.29 5.17
CA PHE A 19 -10.18 7.86 6.19
C PHE A 19 -10.51 7.60 7.66
N THR A 20 -11.54 6.82 8.02
CA THR A 20 -11.75 6.42 9.42
C THR A 20 -10.58 5.60 9.96
N VAL A 21 -10.02 4.70 9.14
CA VAL A 21 -8.87 3.85 9.51
C VAL A 21 -7.63 4.68 9.87
N SER A 22 -7.40 5.79 9.18
CA SER A 22 -6.29 6.70 9.48
C SER A 22 -6.64 7.77 10.51
N ASN A 23 -7.84 7.71 11.12
CA ASN A 23 -8.38 8.73 12.02
C ASN A 23 -8.34 10.15 11.40
N GLY A 24 -8.66 10.25 10.10
CA GLY A 24 -8.64 11.50 9.34
C GLY A 24 -7.25 11.96 8.87
N ARG A 25 -6.17 11.26 9.25
CA ARG A 25 -4.83 11.58 8.75
C ARG A 25 -4.70 11.23 7.27
N THR A 26 -4.05 12.10 6.53
CA THR A 26 -3.82 11.97 5.07
C THR A 26 -2.33 12.00 4.71
N ARG A 27 -1.45 12.19 5.68
CA ARG A 27 0.00 12.26 5.49
C ARG A 27 0.69 11.21 6.36
N PRO A 28 1.48 10.30 5.75
CA PRO A 28 2.30 9.36 6.49
C PRO A 28 3.48 10.09 7.14
N THR A 29 4.01 9.54 8.23
CA THR A 29 5.22 10.02 8.91
C THR A 29 6.49 9.65 8.14
N VAL A 30 6.44 8.54 7.40
CA VAL A 30 7.51 8.06 6.52
C VAL A 30 7.07 8.18 5.05
N ALA A 31 7.96 8.67 4.20
CA ALA A 31 7.70 8.75 2.76
C ALA A 31 7.70 7.35 2.14
N LEU A 32 6.57 6.95 1.56
CA LEU A 32 6.39 5.65 0.93
C LEU A 32 5.91 5.81 -0.52
N ASP A 33 6.66 5.22 -1.45
CA ASP A 33 6.22 5.00 -2.82
C ASP A 33 5.34 3.75 -2.91
N LEU A 34 4.47 3.67 -3.92
CA LEU A 34 3.65 2.49 -4.15
C LEU A 34 4.47 1.20 -4.38
N MET A 35 5.66 1.35 -4.97
CA MET A 35 6.60 0.26 -5.22
C MET A 35 7.62 0.08 -4.09
N SER A 36 7.51 0.85 -3.00
CA SER A 36 8.33 0.60 -1.80
C SER A 36 7.97 -0.75 -1.22
N GLN A 37 8.98 -1.55 -0.91
CA GLN A 37 8.83 -2.87 -0.31
C GLN A 37 8.72 -2.71 1.21
N VAL A 38 7.74 -3.34 1.82
CA VAL A 38 7.56 -3.37 3.28
C VAL A 38 7.64 -4.80 3.80
N ARG A 39 8.19 -4.99 5.00
CA ARG A 39 8.34 -6.30 5.64
C ARG A 39 8.28 -6.17 7.16
N VAL A 40 7.72 -7.17 7.84
CA VAL A 40 7.81 -7.31 9.30
C VAL A 40 9.26 -7.45 9.79
N THR A 41 9.54 -6.82 10.93
CA THR A 41 10.86 -6.89 11.60
C THR A 41 10.92 -8.00 12.67
N GLY A 42 9.77 -8.50 13.11
CA GLY A 42 9.64 -9.38 14.26
C GLY A 42 9.40 -8.63 15.58
N THR A 43 9.48 -7.29 15.59
CA THR A 43 9.11 -6.48 16.75
C THR A 43 7.60 -6.46 16.92
N SER A 44 7.12 -6.81 18.12
CA SER A 44 5.70 -6.65 18.44
C SER A 44 5.40 -5.19 18.79
N PRO A 45 4.42 -4.56 18.11
CA PRO A 45 3.88 -3.25 18.48
C PRO A 45 3.44 -3.23 19.95
N LEU A 46 3.78 -2.17 20.67
CA LEU A 46 3.28 -1.93 22.03
C LEU A 46 1.98 -1.12 21.95
N GLY A 47 0.85 -1.74 22.31
CA GLY A 47 -0.46 -1.09 22.36
C GLY A 47 -1.52 -1.77 21.50
N TYR A 48 -2.74 -1.24 21.53
CA TYR A 48 -3.83 -1.75 20.70
C TYR A 48 -3.64 -1.27 19.26
N LEU A 49 -3.42 -2.23 18.38
CA LEU A 49 -3.47 -2.03 16.93
C LEU A 49 -4.88 -2.33 16.42
N GLY A 50 -5.40 -1.44 15.57
CA GLY A 50 -6.65 -1.69 14.86
C GLY A 50 -6.57 -2.92 13.94
N PRO A 51 -7.71 -3.51 13.54
CA PRO A 51 -7.74 -4.73 12.75
C PRO A 51 -6.96 -4.61 11.43
N GLU A 52 -6.97 -3.43 10.80
CA GLU A 52 -6.25 -3.17 9.54
C GLU A 52 -4.73 -3.22 9.73
N HIS A 53 -4.22 -2.86 10.92
CA HIS A 53 -2.78 -2.95 11.23
C HIS A 53 -2.35 -4.40 11.40
N ALA A 54 -3.15 -5.21 12.10
CA ALA A 54 -2.90 -6.64 12.24
C ALA A 54 -2.91 -7.34 10.87
N GLN A 55 -3.90 -7.02 10.03
CA GLN A 55 -3.96 -7.56 8.67
C GLN A 55 -2.76 -7.13 7.81
N ALA A 56 -2.30 -5.88 7.92
CA ALA A 56 -1.10 -5.42 7.24
C ALA A 56 0.16 -6.20 7.67
N LEU A 57 0.34 -6.46 8.97
CA LEU A 57 1.45 -7.26 9.48
C LEU A 57 1.44 -8.69 8.93
N ASP A 58 0.27 -9.31 8.82
CA ASP A 58 0.15 -10.64 8.24
C ASP A 58 0.50 -10.68 6.74
N LEU A 59 0.12 -9.65 5.98
CA LEU A 59 0.49 -9.52 4.57
C LEU A 59 2.01 -9.32 4.39
N CYS A 60 2.66 -8.61 5.32
CA CYS A 60 4.07 -8.20 5.21
C CYS A 60 5.07 -9.24 5.75
N ARG A 61 4.68 -10.53 5.89
CA ARG A 61 5.61 -11.61 6.31
C ARG A 61 6.75 -11.82 5.30
N ALA A 62 6.46 -11.63 4.02
CA ALA A 62 7.44 -11.47 2.94
C ALA A 62 7.55 -9.98 2.55
N PRO A 63 8.58 -9.54 1.78
CA PRO A 63 8.57 -8.20 1.20
C PRO A 63 7.40 -8.08 0.25
N VAL A 64 6.55 -7.08 0.47
CA VAL A 64 5.38 -6.81 -0.35
C VAL A 64 5.37 -5.33 -0.71
N PRO A 65 5.06 -4.93 -1.95
CA PRO A 65 4.94 -3.52 -2.30
C PRO A 65 3.72 -2.87 -1.64
N VAL A 66 3.83 -1.59 -1.29
CA VAL A 66 2.73 -0.81 -0.67
C VAL A 66 1.43 -0.88 -1.49
N ALA A 67 1.52 -0.88 -2.82
CA ALA A 67 0.36 -1.01 -3.71
C ALA A 67 -0.42 -2.31 -3.50
N GLU A 68 0.28 -3.42 -3.32
CA GLU A 68 -0.32 -4.73 -3.11
C GLU A 68 -0.98 -4.81 -1.73
N VAL A 69 -0.33 -4.26 -0.70
CA VAL A 69 -0.95 -4.12 0.63
C VAL A 69 -2.25 -3.31 0.54
N ALA A 70 -2.26 -2.18 -0.19
CA ALA A 70 -3.45 -1.36 -0.36
C ALA A 70 -4.58 -2.12 -1.06
N ALA A 71 -4.25 -2.90 -2.10
CA ALA A 71 -5.20 -3.74 -2.81
C ALA A 71 -5.81 -4.81 -1.91
N HIS A 72 -5.00 -5.50 -1.10
CA HIS A 72 -5.48 -6.53 -0.17
C HIS A 72 -6.33 -5.97 0.96
N LEU A 73 -5.95 -4.81 1.51
CA LEU A 73 -6.73 -4.13 2.55
C LEU A 73 -7.99 -3.45 1.99
N LYS A 74 -8.11 -3.31 0.66
CA LYS A 74 -9.16 -2.54 -0.02
C LYS A 74 -9.26 -1.10 0.51
N LEU A 75 -8.10 -0.50 0.80
CA LEU A 75 -7.98 0.87 1.31
C LEU A 75 -7.38 1.79 0.26
N PRO A 76 -7.73 3.10 0.25
CA PRO A 76 -7.03 4.06 -0.57
C PRO A 76 -5.53 4.07 -0.24
N ALA A 77 -4.68 4.17 -1.26
CA ALA A 77 -3.23 4.14 -1.08
C ALA A 77 -2.71 5.15 -0.04
N ALA A 78 -3.31 6.35 0.03
CA ALA A 78 -2.94 7.35 1.03
C ALA A 78 -3.21 6.87 2.47
N VAL A 79 -4.33 6.17 2.70
CA VAL A 79 -4.68 5.60 4.01
C VAL A 79 -3.74 4.45 4.35
N THR A 80 -3.47 3.56 3.40
CA THR A 80 -2.51 2.46 3.58
C THR A 80 -1.13 2.99 3.94
N LYS A 81 -0.65 4.04 3.27
CA LYS A 81 0.65 4.66 3.60
C LYS A 81 0.72 5.18 5.03
N VAL A 82 -0.36 5.81 5.52
CA VAL A 82 -0.44 6.29 6.92
C VAL A 82 -0.37 5.12 7.90
N LEU A 83 -1.17 4.07 7.65
CA LEU A 83 -1.19 2.88 8.51
C LEU A 83 0.17 2.17 8.53
N LEU A 84 0.81 2.03 7.36
CA LEU A 84 2.14 1.43 7.27
C LEU A 84 3.18 2.31 7.96
N SER A 85 3.08 3.64 7.88
CA SER A 85 4.01 4.52 8.58
C SER A 85 3.89 4.41 10.10
N ASP A 86 2.69 4.19 10.65
CA ASP A 86 2.52 3.94 12.09
C ASP A 86 3.23 2.65 12.53
N LEU A 87 3.16 1.60 11.70
CA LEU A 87 3.85 0.35 11.95
C LEU A 87 5.38 0.47 11.81
N VAL A 88 5.86 1.36 10.95
CA VAL A 88 7.28 1.69 10.85
C VAL A 88 7.75 2.49 12.05
N ASP A 89 6.96 3.46 12.50
CA ASP A 89 7.28 4.30 13.66
C ASP A 89 7.40 3.48 14.96
N CYS A 90 6.56 2.46 15.13
CA CYS A 90 6.68 1.53 16.26
C CYS A 90 7.68 0.37 16.02
N GLY A 91 8.37 0.38 14.88
CA GLY A 91 9.43 -0.59 14.54
C GLY A 91 8.94 -1.98 14.16
N ALA A 92 7.63 -2.19 13.95
CA ALA A 92 7.05 -3.47 13.57
C ALA A 92 7.20 -3.78 12.07
N LEU A 93 7.31 -2.73 11.24
CA LEU A 93 7.68 -2.83 9.83
C LEU A 93 9.00 -2.12 9.54
N THR A 94 9.72 -2.64 8.55
CA THR A 94 10.82 -1.95 7.87
C THR A 94 10.45 -1.75 6.40
N THR A 95 11.08 -0.76 5.77
CA THR A 95 10.77 -0.37 4.39
C THR A 95 12.04 -0.25 3.57
N LYS A 96 11.94 -0.60 2.29
CA LYS A 96 12.99 -0.43 1.31
C LYS A 96 12.42 0.33 0.12
N PRO A 97 13.07 1.43 -0.32
CA PRO A 97 12.60 2.16 -1.50
C PRO A 97 12.65 1.26 -2.75
N PRO A 98 11.86 1.58 -3.79
CA PRO A 98 11.93 0.86 -5.05
C PRO A 98 13.35 0.93 -5.63
N GLU A 99 13.87 -0.22 -6.03
CA GLU A 99 15.15 -0.30 -6.75
C GLU A 99 14.93 0.03 -8.21
N PHE A 100 15.12 1.29 -8.58
CA PHE A 100 15.21 1.66 -9.98
C PHE A 100 16.55 1.17 -10.53
N HIS A 101 16.49 0.08 -11.31
CA HIS A 101 17.62 -0.31 -12.13
C HIS A 101 17.70 0.65 -13.31
N HIS A 102 18.19 1.87 -13.05
CA HIS A 102 18.54 2.78 -14.12
C HIS A 102 19.81 2.23 -14.78
N ASN A 103 19.72 1.76 -16.02
CA ASN A 103 20.87 1.80 -16.90
C ASN A 103 20.51 2.77 -18.03
N PRO A 104 20.62 4.10 -17.80
CA PRO A 104 20.25 5.10 -18.81
C PRO A 104 21.12 5.00 -20.07
N THR A 105 22.11 4.11 -20.09
CA THR A 105 23.04 3.88 -21.20
C THR A 105 23.04 2.41 -21.65
N ASP A 106 21.96 1.66 -21.46
CA ASP A 106 21.83 0.36 -22.12
C ASP A 106 21.54 0.57 -23.62
N ARG A 107 22.61 0.87 -24.36
CA ARG A 107 22.58 1.11 -25.81
C ARG A 107 21.97 -0.08 -26.55
N ALA A 108 22.26 -1.30 -26.11
CA ALA A 108 21.76 -2.51 -26.75
C ALA A 108 20.24 -2.61 -26.61
N LEU A 109 19.69 -2.29 -25.44
CA LEU A 109 18.24 -2.21 -25.24
C LEU A 109 17.60 -1.12 -26.11
N LEU A 110 18.21 0.07 -26.15
CA LEU A 110 17.69 1.19 -26.95
C LEU A 110 17.73 0.89 -28.46
N GLU A 111 18.77 0.23 -28.94
CA GLU A 111 18.89 -0.24 -30.32
C GLU A 111 17.85 -1.33 -30.63
N ALA A 112 17.65 -2.31 -29.73
CA ALA A 112 16.64 -3.34 -29.89
C ALA A 112 15.22 -2.77 -29.95
N VAL A 113 14.91 -1.75 -29.13
CA VAL A 113 13.63 -1.03 -29.17
C VAL A 113 13.47 -0.27 -30.48
N LEU A 114 14.51 0.47 -30.92
CA LEU A 114 14.49 1.22 -32.18
C LEU A 114 14.24 0.30 -33.39
N ASP A 115 14.94 -0.83 -33.45
CA ASP A 115 14.78 -1.81 -34.52
C ASP A 115 13.41 -2.47 -34.48
N GLY A 116 12.86 -2.72 -33.28
CA GLY A 116 11.50 -3.20 -33.10
C GLY A 116 10.45 -2.25 -33.67
N LEU A 117 10.56 -0.96 -33.34
CA LEU A 117 9.64 0.08 -33.82
C LEU A 117 9.72 0.27 -35.34
N ARG A 118 10.93 0.18 -35.92
CA ARG A 118 11.13 0.30 -37.38
C ARG A 118 10.54 -0.86 -38.18
N ARG A 119 10.37 -2.05 -37.59
CA ARG A 119 9.78 -3.23 -38.24
C ARG A 119 8.25 -3.23 -38.25
N GLN A 120 7.61 -2.33 -37.50
CA GLN A 120 6.14 -2.21 -37.42
C GLN A 120 5.57 -1.07 -38.27
N LEU A 121 6.43 -0.35 -39.00
CA LEU A 121 6.08 0.62 -40.05
C LEU A 121 6.40 0.03 -41.43
#